data_AF-A0A2M7W914-F1
#
_entry.id   AF-A0A2M7W914-F1
#
_cell.length_a   1.000
_cell.length_b   1.000
_cell.length_c   1.000
_cell.angle_alpha   90.00
_cell.angle_beta   90.00
_cell.angle_gamma   90.00
#
_symmetry.space_group_name_H-M   'P 1'
#
loop_
_entity.id
_entity.type
_entity.pdbx_description
1 polymer ?
#
loop_
_entity_poly.entity_id
_entity_poly.type
_entity_poly.pdbx_seq_one_letter_code
_entity_poly.pdbx_strand_id
1 'polypeptide(L)'
;MGLLRILIAGLLLVLIWRAFLTVRDWWRQPQLPDETESEQGVNPLLPCSKCGTYLPKEGLDPDGHCVRCRDGGTTDRDEPL
;
A
#
# COMPACT_ATOMS: atom_id res chain seq x y z
N MET A 1 -4.68 -40.41 -3.98
CA MET A 1 -3.55 -39.94 -3.15
C MET A 1 -2.61 -38.96 -3.87
N GLY A 2 -2.42 -39.03 -5.20
CA GLY A 2 -1.55 -38.09 -5.93
C GLY A 2 -2.19 -36.72 -6.23
N LEU A 3 -3.49 -36.70 -6.55
CA LEU A 3 -4.19 -35.49 -6.99
C LEU A 3 -4.21 -34.38 -5.93
N LEU A 4 -4.47 -34.73 -4.66
CA LEU A 4 -4.47 -33.78 -3.54
C LEU A 4 -3.10 -33.11 -3.36
N ARG A 5 -2.01 -33.87 -3.52
CA ARG A 5 -0.65 -33.33 -3.42
C ARG A 5 -0.34 -32.35 -4.53
N ILE A 6 -0.86 -32.60 -5.74
CA ILE A 6 -0.71 -31.68 -6.89
C ILE A 6 -1.48 -30.38 -6.64
N LEU A 7 -2.69 -30.45 -6.09
CA LEU A 7 -3.48 -29.27 -5.74
C LEU A 7 -2.80 -28.43 -4.65
N ILE A 8 -2.30 -29.08 -3.59
CA ILE A 8 -1.56 -28.39 -2.51
C ILE A 8 -0.28 -27.77 -3.05
N ALA A 9 0.48 -28.49 -3.86
CA ALA A 9 1.71 -27.97 -4.46
C ALA A 9 1.42 -26.75 -5.36
N GLY A 10 0.38 -26.81 -6.18
CA GLY A 10 -0.05 -25.67 -7.01
C GLY A 10 -0.44 -24.46 -6.16
N LEU A 11 -1.20 -24.67 -5.08
CA LEU A 11 -1.64 -23.60 -4.19
C LEU A 11 -0.46 -22.95 -3.46
N LEU A 12 0.50 -23.74 -2.96
CA LEU A 12 1.73 -23.23 -2.36
C LEU A 12 2.56 -22.42 -3.36
N LEU A 13 2.64 -22.89 -4.61
CA LEU A 13 3.40 -22.22 -5.67
C LEU A 13 2.79 -20.86 -6.01
N VAL A 14 1.46 -20.74 -6.03
CA VAL A 14 0.76 -19.46 -6.21
C VAL A 14 1.00 -18.51 -5.03
N LEU A 15 0.96 -19.02 -3.79
CA LEU A 15 1.22 -18.20 -2.60
C LEU A 15 2.67 -17.65 -2.59
N ILE A 16 3.65 -18.51 -2.91
CA ILE A 16 5.05 -18.11 -3.01
C ILE A 16 5.24 -17.08 -4.13
N TRP A 17 4.66 -17.30 -5.31
CA TRP A 17 4.71 -16.34 -6.41
C TRP A 17 4.12 -14.99 -6.03
N ARG A 18 2.97 -14.99 -5.34
CA ARG A 18 2.31 -13.76 -4.92
C ARG A 18 3.14 -13.00 -3.88
N ALA A 19 3.70 -13.70 -2.89
CA ALA A 19 4.62 -13.11 -1.93
C ALA A 19 5.88 -12.54 -2.60
N PHE A 20 6.43 -13.26 -3.58
CA PHE A 20 7.59 -12.82 -4.34
C PHE A 20 7.30 -11.55 -5.15
N LEU A 21 6.12 -11.44 -5.78
CA LEU A 21 5.72 -10.21 -6.48
C LEU A 21 5.56 -9.02 -5.54
N THR A 22 5.00 -9.23 -4.33
CA THR A 22 4.88 -8.18 -3.31
C THR A 22 6.25 -7.71 -2.81
N VAL A 23 7.15 -8.65 -2.50
CA VAL A 23 8.55 -8.33 -2.11
C VAL A 23 9.30 -7.68 -3.26
N ARG A 24 9.02 -8.07 -4.51
CA ARG A 24 9.62 -7.47 -5.70
C ARG A 24 9.20 -6.01 -5.85
N ASP A 25 7.95 -5.65 -5.57
CA ASP A 25 7.51 -4.25 -5.61
C ASP A 25 8.21 -3.41 -4.52
N TRP A 26 8.34 -3.97 -3.32
CA TRP A 26 9.12 -3.40 -2.23
C TRP A 26 10.62 -3.23 -2.60
N TRP A 27 11.22 -4.22 -3.26
CA TRP A 27 12.61 -4.17 -3.73
C TRP A 27 12.83 -3.32 -4.99
N ARG A 28 11.78 -3.02 -5.75
CA ARG A 28 11.87 -2.17 -6.94
C ARG A 28 11.89 -0.67 -6.60
N GLN A 29 11.87 -0.30 -5.31
CA GLN A 29 12.21 1.06 -4.87
C GLN A 29 13.68 1.15 -4.43
N PRO A 30 14.58 1.39 -5.40
CA PRO A 30 15.62 2.40 -5.25
C PRO A 30 15.30 3.51 -6.25
N GLN A 31 14.29 4.34 -5.95
CA GLN A 31 14.21 5.64 -6.59
C GLN A 31 15.21 6.53 -5.84
N LEU A 32 16.45 6.48 -6.33
CA LEU A 32 17.46 7.50 -6.10
C LEU A 32 16.79 8.88 -6.28
N PRO A 33 17.10 9.86 -5.42
CA PRO A 33 16.60 11.21 -5.60
C PRO A 33 17.17 11.77 -6.91
N ASP A 34 16.35 11.85 -7.95
CA ASP A 34 16.67 12.66 -9.11
C ASP A 34 16.38 14.12 -8.71
N GLU A 35 17.38 14.73 -8.07
CA GLU A 35 17.49 16.18 -7.95
C GLU A 35 17.74 16.76 -9.34
N THR A 36 16.77 16.80 -10.24
CA THR A 36 16.76 17.79 -11.34
C THR A 36 15.35 17.98 -11.90
N GLU A 37 14.90 19.23 -11.95
CA GLU A 37 13.73 19.73 -12.69
C GLU A 37 12.38 19.12 -12.30
N SER A 38 11.51 19.83 -11.59
CA SER A 38 10.76 20.93 -12.22
C SER A 38 10.01 21.75 -11.16
N GLU A 39 10.10 23.06 -11.24
CA GLU A 39 9.38 24.09 -10.48
C GLU A 39 7.85 24.12 -10.74
N GLN A 40 7.17 22.98 -10.81
CA GLN A 40 5.73 22.89 -11.09
C GLN A 40 5.10 21.92 -10.10
N GLY A 41 4.69 22.48 -8.96
CA GLY A 41 4.26 21.80 -7.74
C GLY A 41 3.00 20.95 -7.87
N VAL A 42 3.11 19.80 -8.52
CA VAL A 42 2.18 18.70 -8.34
C VAL A 42 2.59 17.99 -7.05
N ASN A 43 2.01 18.42 -5.94
CA ASN A 43 2.21 17.76 -4.66
C ASN A 43 1.57 16.36 -4.75
N PRO A 44 2.34 15.26 -4.72
CA PRO A 44 1.79 13.94 -4.94
C PRO A 44 0.77 13.62 -3.85
N LEU A 45 -0.46 13.30 -4.25
CA LEU A 45 -1.52 12.88 -3.34
C LEU A 45 -1.34 11.40 -3.00
N LEU A 46 -1.12 11.11 -1.72
CA LEU A 46 -1.00 9.77 -1.17
C LEU A 46 -2.29 9.39 -0.40
N PRO A 47 -2.72 8.12 -0.45
CA PRO A 47 -3.87 7.65 0.33
C PRO A 47 -3.50 7.42 1.81
N CYS A 48 -4.40 7.79 2.72
CA CYS A 48 -4.29 7.45 4.14
C CYS A 48 -4.44 5.93 4.34
N SER A 49 -3.51 5.31 5.07
CA SER A 49 -3.48 3.87 5.36
C SER A 49 -4.69 3.36 6.14
N LYS A 50 -5.44 4.24 6.82
CA LYS A 50 -6.59 3.88 7.67
C LYS A 50 -7.95 4.10 7.01
N CYS A 51 -8.13 5.22 6.30
CA CYS A 51 -9.42 5.61 5.72
C CYS A 51 -9.42 5.77 4.19
N GLY A 52 -8.26 5.62 3.54
CA GLY A 52 -8.13 5.71 2.08
C GLY A 52 -8.33 7.12 1.49
N THR A 53 -8.41 8.17 2.32
CA THR A 53 -8.52 9.56 1.83
C THR A 53 -7.21 9.98 1.17
N TYR A 54 -7.28 10.59 -0.01
CA TYR A 54 -6.12 11.13 -0.73
C TYR A 54 -5.75 12.51 -0.21
N LEU A 55 -4.54 12.66 0.32
CA LEU A 55 -3.99 13.91 0.81
C LEU A 55 -2.56 14.11 0.28
N PRO A 56 -2.09 15.35 0.15
CA PRO A 56 -0.68 15.60 -0.16
C PRO A 56 0.21 15.03 0.96
N LYS A 57 1.47 14.74 0.64
CA LYS A 57 2.39 14.07 1.57
C LYS A 57 2.52 14.81 2.91
N GLU A 58 2.44 16.13 2.92
CA GLU A 58 2.52 16.94 4.14
C GLU A 58 1.29 16.80 5.05
N GLY A 59 0.18 16.28 4.51
CA GLY A 59 -1.04 15.98 5.26
C GLY A 59 -1.08 14.58 5.89
N LEU A 60 -0.02 13.77 5.67
CA LEU A 60 0.14 12.44 6.25
C LEU A 60 1.19 12.48 7.36
N ASP A 61 0.91 11.74 8.44
CA ASP A 61 1.87 11.41 9.49
C ASP A 61 2.93 10.41 8.98
N PRO A 62 4.04 10.16 9.68
CA PRO A 62 5.07 9.19 9.26
C PRO A 62 4.51 7.77 9.05
N ASP A 63 3.44 7.42 9.77
CA ASP A 63 2.73 6.14 9.66
C ASP A 63 1.73 6.11 8.48
N GLY A 64 1.66 7.18 7.68
CA GLY A 64 0.75 7.30 6.54
C GLY A 64 -0.71 7.53 6.94
N HIS A 65 -0.94 8.08 8.14
CA HIS A 65 -2.26 8.42 8.64
C HIS A 65 -2.58 9.90 8.42
N CYS A 66 -3.80 10.21 8.00
CA CYS A 66 -4.26 11.59 7.99
C CYS A 66 -4.49 12.09 9.42
N VAL A 67 -4.46 13.41 9.61
CA VAL A 67 -4.66 14.08 10.93
C VAL A 67 -5.87 13.52 11.69
N ARG A 68 -7.01 13.35 11.00
CA ARG A 68 -8.23 12.79 11.59
C ARG A 68 -8.04 11.35 12.11
N CYS A 69 -7.32 10.52 11.37
CA CYS A 69 -7.09 9.12 11.73
C CYS A 69 -6.04 8.95 12.83
N ARG A 70 -5.06 9.86 12.89
CA ARG A 70 -4.05 9.95 13.93
C ARG A 70 -4.66 10.32 15.28
N ASP A 71 -5.54 11.32 15.31
CA ASP A 71 -6.15 11.83 16.54
C ASP A 71 -7.30 10.95 17.07
N GLY A 72 -7.42 9.71 16.58
CA GLY A 72 -8.44 8.76 17.02
C GLY A 72 -9.82 8.93 16.39
N GLY A 73 -9.94 9.70 15.30
CA GLY A 73 -11.19 9.83 14.55
C GLY A 73 -11.63 8.47 14.01
N THR A 74 -12.70 7.94 14.58
CA THR A 74 -13.43 6.78 14.07
C THR A 74 -14.06 7.22 12.75
N THR A 75 -13.47 6.84 11.62
CA THR A 75 -14.25 6.75 10.39
C THR A 75 -15.09 5.49 10.50
N ASP A 76 -16.15 5.58 11.29
CA ASP A 76 -17.33 4.73 11.19
C ASP A 76 -17.83 4.87 9.75
N ARG A 77 -17.40 3.95 8.89
CA ARG A 77 -18.00 3.72 7.57
C ARG A 77 -18.30 2.23 7.47
N ASP A 78 -19.02 1.73 8.48
CA ASP A 78 -19.76 0.48 8.47
C ASP A 78 -21.23 0.81 8.77
N GLU A 79 -21.93 1.43 7.82
CA GLU A 79 -23.39 1.31 7.76
C GLU A 79 -23.75 0.64 6.42
N PRO A 80 -23.89 -0.70 6.42
CA PRO A 80 -24.50 -1.42 5.32
C PRO A 80 -26.03 -1.24 5.36
N LEU A 81 -26.60 -0.75 4.25
CA LEU A 81 -28.03 -0.85 3.93
C LEU A 81 -28.32 -2.20 3.27
#